data_AF-A0A1E9MEC1-F1
#
_entry.id   AF-A0A1E9MEC1-F1
#
_cell.length_a   1.000
_cell.length_b   1.000
_cell.length_c   1.000
_cell.angle_alpha   90.00
_cell.angle_beta   90.00
_cell.angle_gamma   90.00
#
_symmetry.space_group_name_H-M   'P 1'
#
loop_
_entity.id
_entity.type
_entity.pdbx_description
1 polymer ?
#
loop_
_entity_poly.entity_id
_entity_poly.type
_entity_poly.pdbx_seq_one_letter_code
_entity_poly.pdbx_strand_id
1 'polypeptide(L)'
;MAVSRGEVFGVLQGIVPRLEEALPGWSVRPNITGTGAVGLYLDGPAIYRDGEPLAGVTVEGKPVARHLCGTIQTADRGLPQELGQVRYQYILGVSVAEHKSEYPESADLASVGEPSWVPALRALEALVESEGREALFISRGGYVPGRRALGKRRVALRREFFPGKPWLGLGTIDWCAGVRSTPVYAEDLASLVAAATRLASSWDTALRTGSATS
;
A
#
# COMPACT_ATOMS: atom_id res chain seq x y z
N MET A 1 -1.89 17.68 28.19
CA MET A 1 -0.90 18.00 27.13
C MET A 1 -1.30 17.18 25.91
N ALA A 2 -1.22 17.73 24.70
CA ALA A 2 -1.51 16.94 23.51
C ALA A 2 -0.44 15.86 23.29
N VAL A 3 -0.83 14.73 22.70
CA VAL A 3 0.09 13.63 22.39
C VAL A 3 1.21 14.13 21.48
N SER A 4 2.44 13.80 21.84
CA SER A 4 3.63 14.10 21.04
C SER A 4 3.88 13.02 19.99
N ARG A 5 4.59 13.39 18.92
CA ARG A 5 5.05 12.41 17.92
C ARG A 5 5.97 11.35 18.53
N GLY A 6 6.76 11.73 19.53
CA GLY A 6 7.65 10.81 20.23
C GLY A 6 6.91 9.70 20.96
N GLU A 7 5.79 10.02 21.61
CA GLU A 7 4.94 9.01 22.26
C GLU A 7 4.36 8.02 21.24
N VAL A 8 3.87 8.52 20.09
CA VAL A 8 3.38 7.64 19.02
C VAL A 8 4.48 6.78 18.44
N PHE A 9 5.67 7.32 18.23
CA PHE A 9 6.83 6.54 17.81
C PHE A 9 7.22 5.47 18.84
N GLY A 10 7.12 5.75 20.14
CA GLY A 10 7.34 4.77 21.19
C GLY A 10 6.42 3.56 21.07
N VAL A 11 5.13 3.79 20.78
CA VAL A 11 4.17 2.70 20.51
C VAL A 11 4.57 1.90 19.27
N LEU A 12 4.92 2.59 18.18
CA LEU A 12 5.29 1.94 16.92
C LEU A 12 6.65 1.21 17.00
N GLN A 13 7.61 1.69 17.80
CA GLN A 13 8.87 0.99 18.02
C GLN A 13 8.65 -0.38 18.66
N GLY A 14 7.63 -0.52 19.52
CA GLY A 14 7.28 -1.79 20.15
C GLY A 14 6.86 -2.89 19.16
N ILE A 15 6.43 -2.54 17.94
CA ILE A 15 6.02 -3.51 16.91
C ILE A 15 7.13 -3.80 15.87
N VAL A 16 8.21 -3.02 15.82
CA VAL A 16 9.29 -3.18 14.83
C VAL A 16 9.91 -4.58 14.85
N PRO A 17 10.30 -5.17 16.00
CA PRO A 17 10.91 -6.50 15.99
C PRO A 17 10.00 -7.58 15.39
N ARG A 18 8.69 -7.50 15.65
CA ARG A 18 7.70 -8.42 15.07
C ARG A 18 7.54 -8.24 13.57
N LEU A 19 7.64 -7.00 13.07
CA LEU A 19 7.60 -6.72 11.64
C LEU A 19 8.84 -7.30 10.95
N GLU A 20 10.03 -7.08 11.51
CA GLU A 20 11.29 -7.58 10.95
C GLU A 20 11.34 -9.12 10.94
N GLU A 21 10.80 -9.77 11.98
CA GLU A 21 10.67 -11.23 12.04
C GLU A 21 9.68 -11.76 11.01
N ALA A 22 8.50 -11.14 10.88
CA ALA A 22 7.43 -11.60 9.99
C ALA A 22 7.66 -11.27 8.51
N LEU A 23 8.49 -10.26 8.22
CA LEU A 23 8.77 -9.77 6.86
C LEU A 23 10.28 -9.78 6.59
N PRO A 24 10.90 -10.96 6.49
CA PRO A 24 12.34 -11.06 6.22
C PRO A 24 12.69 -10.38 4.91
N GLY A 25 13.75 -9.57 4.92
CA GLY A 25 14.21 -8.80 3.76
C GLY A 25 13.46 -7.50 3.50
N TRP A 26 12.44 -7.17 4.31
CA TRP A 26 11.83 -5.84 4.29
C TRP A 26 12.62 -4.87 5.17
N SER A 27 12.70 -3.61 4.74
CA SER A 27 13.22 -2.53 5.58
C SER A 27 12.05 -1.81 6.26
N VAL A 28 12.15 -1.69 7.59
CA VAL A 28 11.19 -0.95 8.43
C VAL A 28 11.86 0.33 8.90
N ARG A 29 11.28 1.50 8.59
CA ARG A 29 11.89 2.79 8.92
C ARG A 29 10.87 3.77 9.51
N PRO A 30 11.22 4.56 10.54
CA PRO A 30 10.35 5.63 11.01
C PRO A 30 9.94 6.58 9.88
N ASN A 31 8.69 7.02 9.90
CA ASN A 31 8.10 7.87 8.88
C ASN A 31 7.26 8.99 9.51
N ILE A 32 7.34 10.17 8.92
CA ILE A 32 6.31 11.21 9.03
C ILE A 32 5.87 11.54 7.61
N THR A 33 4.65 11.16 7.26
CA THR A 33 4.11 11.43 5.90
C THR A 33 4.00 12.92 5.63
N GLY A 34 3.87 13.29 4.34
CA GLY A 34 3.55 14.67 3.95
C GLY A 34 2.24 15.20 4.54
N THR A 35 1.35 14.32 5.04
CA THR A 35 0.12 14.70 5.76
C THR A 35 0.31 14.82 7.27
N GLY A 36 1.53 14.64 7.78
CA GLY A 36 1.86 14.69 9.20
C GLY A 36 1.52 13.42 9.99
N ALA A 37 1.09 12.35 9.31
CA ALA A 37 0.84 11.06 9.96
C ALA A 37 2.17 10.43 10.38
N VAL A 38 2.23 9.96 11.63
CA VAL A 38 3.40 9.32 12.23
C VAL A 38 3.29 7.83 12.01
N GLY A 39 4.34 7.18 11.53
CA GLY A 39 4.27 5.78 11.13
C GLY A 39 5.62 5.11 10.95
N LEU A 40 5.56 3.90 10.43
CA LEU A 40 6.67 3.13 9.91
C LEU A 40 6.46 2.97 8.41
N TYR A 41 7.47 3.30 7.60
CA TYR A 41 7.57 2.83 6.22
C TYR A 41 7.97 1.36 6.22
N LEU A 42 7.32 0.61 5.33
CA LEU A 42 7.64 -0.77 4.97
C LEU A 42 8.10 -0.76 3.53
N ASP A 43 9.33 -1.20 3.29
CA ASP A 43 9.96 -1.24 1.98
C ASP A 43 10.35 -2.70 1.70
N GLY A 44 9.61 -3.31 0.78
CA GLY A 44 9.64 -4.74 0.52
C GLY A 44 10.45 -5.12 -0.72
N PRO A 45 10.45 -6.42 -1.07
CA PRO A 45 11.25 -6.92 -2.17
C PRO A 45 10.76 -6.38 -3.51
N ALA A 46 11.70 -6.32 -4.46
CA ALA A 46 11.38 -6.17 -5.87
C ALA A 46 10.50 -7.35 -6.34
N ILE A 47 9.54 -7.04 -7.18
CA ILE A 47 8.58 -7.99 -7.74
C ILE A 47 9.17 -8.54 -9.03
N TYR A 48 9.17 -9.86 -9.18
CA TYR A 48 9.63 -10.54 -10.38
C TYR A 48 8.49 -11.32 -10.99
N ARG A 49 8.43 -11.31 -12.32
CA ARG A 49 7.53 -12.12 -13.14
C ARG A 49 8.33 -12.75 -14.27
N ASP A 50 8.25 -14.07 -14.36
CA ASP A 50 8.95 -14.94 -15.29
C ASP A 50 10.48 -14.73 -15.26
N GLY A 51 11.02 -14.49 -14.06
CA GLY A 51 12.45 -14.20 -13.84
C GLY A 51 12.86 -12.75 -14.10
N GLU A 52 11.98 -11.93 -14.66
CA GLU A 52 12.24 -10.52 -14.98
C GLU A 52 11.60 -9.58 -13.94
N PRO A 53 12.26 -8.46 -13.57
CA PRO A 53 11.68 -7.50 -12.66
C PRO A 53 10.43 -6.85 -13.28
N LEU A 54 9.34 -6.79 -12.51
CA LEU A 54 8.14 -6.09 -12.91
C LEU A 54 8.48 -4.61 -13.13
N ALA A 55 8.29 -4.13 -14.35
CA ALA A 55 8.69 -2.79 -14.73
C ALA A 55 7.93 -1.72 -13.92
N GLY A 56 8.64 -0.71 -13.46
CA GLY A 56 8.12 0.55 -12.97
C GLY A 56 8.97 1.71 -13.47
N VAL A 57 8.59 2.93 -13.13
CA VAL A 57 9.41 4.11 -13.41
C VAL A 57 9.61 4.99 -12.19
N THR A 58 10.71 5.75 -12.17
CA THR A 58 10.88 6.87 -11.23
C THR A 58 10.03 8.07 -11.66
N VAL A 59 10.01 9.13 -10.84
CA VAL A 59 9.32 10.38 -11.19
C VAL A 59 9.92 11.04 -12.45
N GLU A 60 11.21 10.82 -12.72
CA GLU A 60 11.90 11.25 -13.93
C GLU A 60 11.67 10.32 -15.14
N GLY A 61 10.88 9.26 -14.97
CA GLY A 61 10.61 8.29 -16.03
C GLY A 61 11.72 7.26 -16.25
N LYS A 62 12.69 7.13 -15.35
CA LYS A 62 13.76 6.13 -15.47
C LYS A 62 13.22 4.75 -15.10
N PRO A 63 13.56 3.67 -15.85
CA PRO A 63 13.17 2.31 -15.49
C PRO A 63 13.66 1.94 -14.09
N VAL A 64 12.80 1.30 -13.30
CA VAL A 64 13.11 0.75 -11.97
C VAL A 64 12.34 -0.55 -11.77
N ALA A 65 12.85 -1.44 -10.93
CA ALA A 65 12.09 -2.60 -10.47
C ALA A 65 10.97 -2.14 -9.54
N ARG A 66 9.73 -2.51 -9.86
CA ARG A 66 8.61 -2.34 -8.96
C ARG A 66 8.82 -3.22 -7.73
N HIS A 67 8.42 -2.73 -6.57
CA HIS A 67 8.59 -3.42 -5.29
C HIS A 67 7.33 -3.31 -4.45
N LEU A 68 7.16 -4.22 -3.50
CA LEU A 68 6.11 -4.10 -2.48
C LEU A 68 6.48 -2.98 -1.51
N CYS A 69 5.52 -2.19 -1.09
CA CYS A 69 5.74 -1.10 -0.14
C CYS A 69 4.49 -0.82 0.69
N GLY A 70 4.67 -0.12 1.80
CA GLY A 70 3.56 0.24 2.66
C GLY A 70 3.93 1.08 3.86
N THR A 71 2.93 1.32 4.71
CA THR A 71 3.08 1.99 5.99
C THR A 71 2.20 1.33 7.04
N ILE A 72 2.62 1.42 8.30
CA ILE A 72 1.75 1.33 9.46
C ILE A 72 1.83 2.67 10.17
N GLN A 73 0.74 3.41 10.23
CA GLN A 73 0.75 4.82 10.59
C GLN A 73 -0.52 5.28 11.28
N THR A 74 -0.48 6.45 11.90
CA THR A 74 -1.67 7.11 12.42
C THR A 74 -2.66 7.39 11.27
N ALA A 75 -3.95 7.16 11.51
CA ALA A 75 -4.98 7.30 10.50
C ALA A 75 -5.43 8.76 10.30
N ASP A 76 -5.39 9.54 11.37
CA ASP A 76 -5.94 10.89 11.42
C ASP A 76 -4.93 11.97 11.06
N ARG A 77 -5.46 13.11 10.62
CA ARG A 77 -4.66 14.32 10.42
C ARG A 77 -4.40 14.96 11.78
N GLY A 78 -3.16 14.88 12.24
CA GLY A 78 -2.77 15.38 13.55
C GLY A 78 -2.95 14.32 14.65
N LEU A 79 -2.48 14.68 15.85
CA LEU A 79 -2.54 13.80 17.01
C LEU A 79 -3.63 14.27 17.98
N PRO A 80 -4.39 13.33 18.58
CA PRO A 80 -5.39 13.64 19.59
C PRO A 80 -4.76 14.11 20.91
N GLN A 81 -5.61 14.45 21.88
CA GLN A 81 -5.14 14.88 23.19
C GLN A 81 -4.60 13.73 24.03
N GLU A 82 -5.11 12.51 23.83
CA GLU A 82 -4.75 11.33 24.61
C GLU A 82 -4.22 10.20 23.72
N LEU A 83 -3.20 9.48 24.19
CA LEU A 83 -2.55 8.44 23.40
C LEU A 83 -3.50 7.30 23.03
N GLY A 84 -4.42 6.93 23.93
CA GLY A 84 -5.45 5.92 23.68
C GLY A 84 -6.45 6.29 22.59
N GLN A 85 -6.53 7.57 22.20
CA GLN A 85 -7.40 8.04 21.12
C GLN A 85 -6.70 7.97 19.75
N VAL A 86 -5.40 7.64 19.71
CA VAL A 86 -4.66 7.51 18.46
C VAL A 86 -5.15 6.27 17.72
N ARG A 87 -5.61 6.47 16.49
CA ARG A 87 -5.99 5.38 15.59
C ARG A 87 -4.86 5.10 14.60
N TYR A 88 -4.64 3.84 14.33
CA TYR A 88 -3.63 3.31 13.44
C TYR A 88 -4.27 2.63 12.23
N GLN A 89 -3.61 2.69 11.09
CA GLN A 89 -4.00 2.00 9.87
C GLN A 89 -2.74 1.54 9.13
N TYR A 90 -2.90 0.57 8.24
CA TYR A 90 -1.87 0.26 7.27
C TYR A 90 -2.28 0.68 5.86
N ILE A 91 -1.28 0.99 5.03
CA ILE A 91 -1.38 1.05 3.57
C ILE A 91 -0.38 0.03 3.05
N LEU A 92 -0.80 -0.87 2.15
CA LEU A 92 0.08 -1.83 1.50
C LEU A 92 -0.21 -1.84 0.01
N GLY A 93 0.84 -1.90 -0.81
CA GLY A 93 0.70 -1.84 -2.25
C GLY A 93 2.00 -2.12 -2.98
N VAL A 94 1.96 -1.95 -4.29
CA VAL A 94 3.15 -1.87 -5.13
C VAL A 94 3.59 -0.43 -5.28
N SER A 95 4.90 -0.23 -5.43
CA SER A 95 5.46 1.10 -5.67
C SER A 95 4.98 1.66 -7.01
N VAL A 96 4.65 2.94 -7.04
CA VAL A 96 4.26 3.71 -8.23
C VAL A 96 4.90 5.10 -8.12
N ALA A 97 5.20 5.73 -9.26
CA ALA A 97 5.63 7.12 -9.30
C ALA A 97 4.53 8.01 -9.90
N GLU A 98 4.55 9.31 -9.58
CA GLU A 98 3.71 10.29 -10.26
C GLU A 98 4.30 10.61 -11.64
N HIS A 99 4.23 9.64 -12.54
CA HIS A 99 4.69 9.75 -13.91
C HIS A 99 3.58 9.34 -14.89
N LYS A 100 3.52 9.99 -16.05
CA LYS A 100 2.43 9.78 -17.02
C LYS A 100 2.32 8.35 -17.53
N SER A 101 3.43 7.60 -17.59
CA SER A 101 3.43 6.20 -18.03
C SER A 101 2.85 5.24 -17.00
N GLU A 102 2.87 5.60 -15.71
CA GLU A 102 2.17 4.82 -14.66
C GLU A 102 0.65 5.02 -14.74
N TYR A 103 0.20 6.11 -15.38
CA TYR A 103 -1.20 6.52 -15.47
C TYR A 103 -1.56 6.97 -16.90
N PRO A 104 -1.52 6.04 -17.88
CA PRO A 104 -1.93 6.33 -19.25
C PRO A 104 -3.41 6.76 -19.30
N GLU A 105 -3.79 7.48 -20.34
CA GLU A 105 -5.22 7.73 -20.56
C GLU A 105 -5.91 6.47 -21.05
N SER A 106 -7.19 6.30 -20.73
CA SER A 106 -7.96 5.11 -21.16
C SER A 106 -7.94 4.93 -22.68
N ALA A 107 -7.90 6.02 -23.44
CA ALA A 107 -7.82 6.00 -24.89
C ALA A 107 -6.49 5.42 -25.41
N ASP A 108 -5.41 5.51 -24.63
CA ASP A 108 -4.07 5.06 -25.03
C ASP A 108 -3.84 3.58 -24.74
N LEU A 109 -4.67 2.94 -23.91
CA LEU A 109 -4.46 1.57 -23.41
C LEU A 109 -4.32 0.52 -24.52
N ALA A 110 -5.01 0.71 -25.66
CA ALA A 110 -4.86 -0.18 -26.81
C ALA A 110 -3.45 -0.18 -27.41
N SER A 111 -2.71 0.92 -27.23
CA SER A 111 -1.35 1.09 -27.77
C SER A 111 -0.25 0.81 -26.74
N VAL A 112 -0.46 1.20 -25.47
CA VAL A 112 0.55 1.08 -24.42
C VAL A 112 0.37 -0.14 -23.50
N GLY A 113 -0.77 -0.83 -23.61
CA GLY A 113 -1.14 -1.94 -22.73
C GLY A 113 -1.63 -1.49 -21.35
N GLU A 114 -2.00 -2.47 -20.52
CA GLU A 114 -2.35 -2.18 -19.12
C GLU A 114 -1.09 -1.80 -18.30
N PRO A 115 -1.20 -0.84 -17.35
CA PRO A 115 -0.09 -0.53 -16.46
C PRO A 115 0.37 -1.75 -15.67
N SER A 116 1.68 -1.91 -15.47
CA SER A 116 2.24 -3.10 -14.82
C SER A 116 1.84 -3.28 -13.34
N TRP A 117 1.35 -2.23 -12.67
CA TRP A 117 0.73 -2.37 -11.35
C TRP A 117 -0.64 -3.08 -11.39
N VAL A 118 -1.33 -3.13 -12.54
CA VAL A 118 -2.64 -3.78 -12.68
C VAL A 118 -2.56 -5.29 -12.42
N PRO A 119 -1.70 -6.08 -13.08
CA PRO A 119 -1.51 -7.49 -12.74
C PRO A 119 -1.20 -7.73 -11.26
N ALA A 120 -0.34 -6.90 -10.67
CA ALA A 120 0.02 -7.05 -9.25
C ALA A 120 -1.20 -6.83 -8.34
N LEU A 121 -2.05 -5.84 -8.66
CA LEU A 121 -3.29 -5.60 -7.94
C LEU A 121 -4.35 -6.69 -8.15
N ARG A 122 -4.38 -7.37 -9.29
CA ARG A 122 -5.24 -8.57 -9.48
C ARG A 122 -4.81 -9.70 -8.56
N ALA A 123 -3.50 -9.89 -8.34
CA ALA A 123 -3.01 -10.87 -7.37
C ALA A 123 -3.41 -10.49 -5.93
N LEU A 124 -3.33 -9.20 -5.59
CA LEU A 124 -3.81 -8.70 -4.30
C LEU A 124 -5.33 -8.89 -4.13
N GLU A 125 -6.10 -8.64 -5.18
CA GLU A 125 -7.54 -8.83 -5.19
C GLU A 125 -7.92 -10.26 -4.86
N ALA A 126 -7.32 -11.24 -5.55
CA ALA A 126 -7.58 -12.66 -5.32
C ALA A 126 -7.26 -13.08 -3.88
N LEU A 127 -6.18 -12.55 -3.29
CA LEU A 127 -5.82 -12.80 -1.89
C LEU A 127 -6.80 -12.18 -0.90
N VAL A 128 -7.21 -10.94 -1.15
CA VAL A 128 -8.19 -10.26 -0.28
C VAL A 128 -9.56 -10.93 -0.35
N GLU A 129 -9.95 -11.43 -1.52
CA GLU A 129 -11.20 -12.17 -1.70
C GLU A 129 -11.16 -13.56 -1.04
N SER A 130 -10.01 -14.25 -1.06
CA SER A 130 -9.86 -15.56 -0.44
C SER A 130 -9.78 -15.51 1.10
N GLU A 131 -9.03 -14.54 1.65
CA GLU A 131 -8.89 -14.39 3.11
C GLU A 131 -10.07 -13.65 3.76
N GLY A 132 -10.78 -12.84 2.98
CA GLY A 132 -11.87 -12.01 3.46
C GLY A 132 -11.41 -10.63 3.95
N ARG A 133 -12.10 -9.61 3.44
CA ARG A 133 -11.80 -8.20 3.71
C ARG A 133 -11.81 -7.84 5.20
N GLU A 134 -12.73 -8.42 5.97
CA GLU A 134 -12.87 -8.11 7.40
C GLU A 134 -11.70 -8.67 8.21
N ALA A 135 -11.25 -9.90 7.91
CA ALA A 135 -10.08 -10.52 8.54
C ALA A 135 -8.77 -9.78 8.27
N LEU A 136 -8.73 -9.02 7.17
CA LEU A 136 -7.61 -8.17 6.77
C LEU A 136 -7.81 -6.70 7.13
N PHE A 137 -8.90 -6.34 7.80
CA PHE A 137 -9.27 -4.94 8.09
C PHE A 137 -9.43 -4.05 6.85
N ILE A 138 -9.62 -4.58 5.64
CA ILE A 138 -9.64 -3.79 4.40
C ILE A 138 -10.78 -2.78 4.42
N SER A 139 -10.45 -1.50 4.24
CA SER A 139 -11.43 -0.41 4.28
C SER A 139 -12.55 -0.63 3.25
N ARG A 140 -13.77 -0.28 3.63
CA ARG A 140 -14.90 -0.16 2.69
C ARG A 140 -14.87 1.16 1.91
N GLY A 141 -14.08 2.13 2.37
CA GLY A 141 -13.98 3.45 1.77
C GLY A 141 -13.26 3.44 0.43
N GLY A 142 -13.79 4.23 -0.52
CA GLY A 142 -13.19 4.43 -1.83
C GLY A 142 -12.09 5.49 -1.85
N TYR A 143 -11.32 5.50 -2.93
CA TYR A 143 -10.38 6.58 -3.24
C TYR A 143 -11.10 7.92 -3.41
N VAL A 144 -10.63 8.93 -2.69
CA VAL A 144 -11.03 10.32 -2.91
C VAL A 144 -10.05 10.95 -3.90
N PRO A 145 -10.49 11.40 -5.09
CA PRO A 145 -9.59 11.99 -6.05
C PRO A 145 -8.87 13.20 -5.49
N GLY A 146 -7.54 13.16 -5.53
CA GLY A 146 -6.72 14.34 -5.35
C GLY A 146 -6.98 15.34 -6.48
N ARG A 147 -6.64 16.62 -6.25
CA ARG A 147 -6.80 17.68 -7.26
C ARG A 147 -5.87 17.53 -8.48
N ARG A 148 -4.85 16.66 -8.38
CA ARG A 148 -3.82 16.45 -9.42
C ARG A 148 -4.40 15.73 -10.64
N ALA A 149 -3.94 16.10 -11.84
CA ALA A 149 -4.44 15.56 -13.11
C ALA A 149 -4.26 14.04 -13.22
N LEU A 150 -3.06 13.54 -12.89
CA LEU A 150 -2.78 12.10 -12.88
C LEU A 150 -3.64 11.35 -11.84
N GLY A 151 -4.08 12.02 -10.78
CA GLY A 151 -4.98 11.42 -9.79
C GLY A 151 -6.36 11.09 -10.36
N LYS A 152 -6.85 11.93 -11.28
CA LYS A 152 -8.08 11.64 -12.03
C LYS A 152 -7.88 10.46 -12.98
N ARG A 153 -6.73 10.35 -13.64
CA ARG A 153 -6.39 9.21 -14.50
C ARG A 153 -6.34 7.90 -13.71
N ARG A 154 -5.69 7.88 -12.54
CA ARG A 154 -5.70 6.71 -11.64
C ARG A 154 -7.11 6.26 -11.25
N VAL A 155 -8.03 7.20 -11.01
CA VAL A 155 -9.45 6.86 -10.75
C VAL A 155 -10.11 6.21 -11.94
N ALA A 156 -9.90 6.75 -13.14
CA ALA A 156 -10.44 6.18 -14.37
C ALA A 156 -9.90 4.75 -14.61
N LEU A 157 -8.58 4.58 -14.52
CA LEU A 157 -7.92 3.27 -14.68
C LEU A 157 -8.41 2.26 -13.63
N ARG A 158 -8.60 2.66 -12.38
CA ARG A 158 -9.18 1.75 -11.38
C ARG A 158 -10.60 1.32 -11.76
N ARG A 159 -11.44 2.24 -12.24
CA ARG A 159 -12.81 1.89 -12.65
C ARG A 159 -12.84 0.96 -13.86
N GLU A 160 -11.88 1.14 -14.76
CA GLU A 160 -11.68 0.30 -15.93
C GLU A 160 -11.25 -1.12 -15.54
N PHE A 161 -10.17 -1.25 -14.76
CA PHE A 161 -9.57 -2.55 -14.46
C PHE A 161 -10.18 -3.27 -13.24
N PHE A 162 -10.80 -2.53 -12.32
CA PHE A 162 -11.33 -3.05 -11.05
C PHE A 162 -12.75 -2.56 -10.77
N PRO A 163 -13.73 -2.85 -11.66
CA PRO A 163 -15.11 -2.42 -11.49
C PRO A 163 -15.71 -2.99 -10.21
N GLY A 164 -16.43 -2.17 -9.46
CA GLY A 164 -17.07 -2.58 -8.19
C GLY A 164 -16.12 -2.73 -7.00
N LYS A 165 -14.82 -2.44 -7.15
CA LYS A 165 -13.80 -2.62 -6.11
C LYS A 165 -13.19 -1.29 -5.66
N PRO A 166 -13.95 -0.43 -4.95
CA PRO A 166 -13.47 0.89 -4.53
C PRO A 166 -12.32 0.82 -3.52
N TRP A 167 -12.14 -0.32 -2.86
CA TRP A 167 -11.15 -0.59 -1.82
C TRP A 167 -9.76 -0.96 -2.35
N LEU A 168 -9.62 -1.19 -3.67
CA LEU A 168 -8.38 -1.57 -4.35
C LEU A 168 -7.76 -0.36 -5.09
N GLY A 169 -6.45 -0.40 -5.34
CA GLY A 169 -5.73 0.71 -5.97
C GLY A 169 -5.69 2.00 -5.13
N LEU A 170 -5.80 1.89 -3.80
CA LEU A 170 -5.63 2.96 -2.81
C LEU A 170 -4.15 3.28 -2.56
N GLY A 171 -3.88 4.37 -1.85
CA GLY A 171 -2.53 4.91 -1.62
C GLY A 171 -2.34 6.29 -2.25
N THR A 172 -1.12 6.82 -2.20
CA THR A 172 -0.78 8.10 -2.84
C THR A 172 -0.25 7.88 -4.25
N ILE A 173 -0.49 8.86 -5.12
CA ILE A 173 -0.17 8.76 -6.55
C ILE A 173 1.33 8.65 -6.85
N ASP A 174 2.15 9.11 -5.93
CA ASP A 174 3.60 9.25 -6.04
C ASP A 174 4.37 8.17 -5.29
N TRP A 175 3.68 7.18 -4.72
CA TRP A 175 4.35 6.19 -3.88
C TRP A 175 3.75 4.79 -3.93
N CYS A 176 2.43 4.63 -3.74
CA CYS A 176 1.86 3.30 -3.50
C CYS A 176 0.48 3.10 -4.16
N ALA A 177 0.29 1.93 -4.77
CA ALA A 177 -0.99 1.44 -5.26
C ALA A 177 -1.32 0.06 -4.67
N GLY A 178 -2.41 -0.02 -3.89
CA GLY A 178 -2.83 -1.25 -3.23
C GLY A 178 -4.09 -1.06 -2.39
N VAL A 179 -4.03 -1.39 -1.11
CA VAL A 179 -5.16 -1.34 -0.17
C VAL A 179 -4.82 -0.47 1.04
N ARG A 180 -5.86 -0.10 1.78
CA ARG A 180 -5.74 0.59 3.06
C ARG A 180 -6.68 -0.08 4.05
N SER A 181 -6.21 -0.24 5.29
CA SER A 181 -7.04 -0.78 6.36
C SER A 181 -8.07 0.24 6.86
N THR A 182 -9.06 -0.26 7.59
CA THR A 182 -9.88 0.53 8.50
C THR A 182 -9.01 0.92 9.69
N PRO A 183 -9.11 2.16 10.18
CA PRO A 183 -8.39 2.58 11.38
C PRO A 183 -8.83 1.80 12.62
N VAL A 184 -7.88 1.44 13.47
CA VAL A 184 -8.11 0.76 14.76
C VAL A 184 -7.39 1.50 15.88
N TYR A 185 -7.79 1.30 17.14
CA TYR A 185 -7.10 1.88 18.28
C TYR A 185 -5.87 1.04 18.69
N ALA A 186 -5.11 1.52 19.68
CA ALA A 186 -3.85 0.92 20.10
C ALA A 186 -4.03 -0.54 20.58
N GLU A 187 -5.16 -0.86 21.21
CA GLU A 187 -5.50 -2.21 21.68
C GLU A 187 -5.53 -3.26 20.56
N ASP A 188 -5.91 -2.84 19.35
CA ASP A 188 -6.03 -3.70 18.17
C ASP A 188 -4.81 -3.62 17.26
N LEU A 189 -3.81 -2.79 17.60
CA LEU A 189 -2.63 -2.57 16.77
C LEU A 189 -1.87 -3.88 16.49
N ALA A 190 -1.80 -4.79 17.46
CA ALA A 190 -1.15 -6.09 17.27
C ALA A 190 -1.87 -6.94 16.19
N SER A 191 -3.20 -6.96 16.20
CA SER A 191 -4.02 -7.66 15.20
C SER A 191 -3.91 -7.00 13.83
N LEU A 192 -3.87 -5.66 13.79
CA LEU A 192 -3.66 -4.90 12.56
C LEU A 192 -2.30 -5.24 11.93
N VAL A 193 -1.24 -5.29 12.75
CA VAL A 193 0.11 -5.66 12.30
C VAL A 193 0.14 -7.08 11.77
N ALA A 194 -0.48 -8.04 12.47
CA ALA A 194 -0.54 -9.42 12.02
C ALA A 194 -1.29 -9.59 10.69
N ALA A 195 -2.37 -8.82 10.48
CA ALA A 195 -3.07 -8.80 9.20
C ALA A 195 -2.21 -8.19 8.09
N ALA A 196 -1.50 -7.09 8.37
CA ALA A 196 -0.61 -6.44 7.41
C ALA A 196 0.55 -7.34 6.99
N THR A 197 1.22 -8.00 7.94
CA THR A 197 2.35 -8.89 7.66
C THR A 197 1.91 -10.13 6.89
N ARG A 198 0.78 -10.73 7.27
CA ARG A 198 0.20 -11.86 6.54
C ARG A 198 -0.10 -11.48 5.09
N LEU A 199 -0.81 -10.36 4.88
CA LEU A 199 -1.12 -9.89 3.54
C LEU A 199 0.13 -9.62 2.70
N ALA A 200 1.13 -8.93 3.28
CA ALA A 200 2.38 -8.62 2.58
C ALA A 200 3.16 -9.88 2.19
N SER A 201 3.29 -10.84 3.11
CA SER A 201 4.01 -12.10 2.87
C SER A 201 3.29 -13.01 1.86
N SER A 202 1.97 -13.17 2.01
CA SER A 202 1.16 -13.96 1.08
C SER A 202 1.13 -13.32 -0.31
N TRP A 203 1.15 -12.00 -0.40
CA TRP A 203 1.21 -11.30 -1.69
C TRP A 203 2.58 -11.41 -2.36
N ASP A 204 3.69 -11.29 -1.62
CA ASP A 204 5.02 -11.57 -2.16
C ASP A 204 5.09 -13.00 -2.72
N THR A 205 4.57 -13.97 -1.97
CA THR A 205 4.51 -15.37 -2.39
C THR A 205 3.68 -15.54 -3.66
N ALA A 206 2.49 -14.95 -3.72
CA ALA A 206 1.60 -15.04 -4.88
C ALA A 206 2.21 -14.42 -6.15
N LEU A 207 2.94 -13.31 -6.00
CA LEU A 207 3.61 -12.66 -7.12
C LEU A 207 4.77 -13.54 -7.64
N ARG A 208 5.49 -14.23 -6.75
CA ARG A 208 6.56 -15.17 -7.12
C ARG A 208 6.06 -16.49 -7.71
N THR A 209 4.89 -16.98 -7.32
CA THR A 209 4.34 -18.24 -7.85
C THR A 209 3.51 -18.05 -9.13
N GLY A 210 2.84 -16.90 -9.27
CA GLY A 210 2.21 -16.48 -10.53
C GLY A 210 3.20 -16.33 -11.69
N SER A 211 4.49 -16.10 -11.36
CA SER A 211 5.65 -16.11 -12.26
C SER A 211 6.08 -17.51 -12.75
N ALA A 212 5.49 -18.60 -12.24
CA ALA A 212 5.90 -19.97 -12.57
C ALA A 212 4.86 -20.74 -13.38
N THR A 213 3.72 -20.12 -13.70
CA THR A 213 2.53 -20.78 -14.28
C THR A 213 1.98 -20.09 -15.54
N SER A 214 2.73 -19.21 -16.18
CA SER A 214 2.41 -18.67 -17.52
C SER A 214 3.31 -19.27 -18.60
#